data_AF-A0A7W0MPE4-F1
#
_entry.id   AF-A0A7W0MPE4-F1
#
_cell.length_a   1.000
_cell.length_b   1.000
_cell.length_c   1.000
_cell.angle_alpha   90.00
_cell.angle_beta   90.00
_cell.angle_gamma   90.00
#
_symmetry.space_group_name_H-M   'P 1'
#
loop_
_entity.id
_entity.type
_entity.pdbx_description
1 polymer ?
#
loop_
_entity_poly.entity_id
_entity_poly.type
_entity_poly.pdbx_seq_one_letter_code
_entity_poly.pdbx_strand_id
1 'polypeptide(L)'
;MTRLATGGLIDRARTINFSFDGRPLTAHPGDTLASALIANGVRLVGRSFKYHRPRGILSAGSEEPNALVTLGHDEARTPNTRATQVEPYDGLAAFSQNRWPALGFDLMALNDLAAPILGAGFYYKTFMWPARAWERIYEPLIRRAAGLGALSGRPDPDRSEKAYAFADLLVIGGGPAGLMAALTAGRAGARVILADEDFRMGGRLNAERLEIDGMPAAQWAAATVAELASLPNVRLMPRTTITGAYDGGTYGALERVSGHVGMPPEHVPLDAFWRIAARRAILAAGAIERPVAFPDNDRPGVMLAGAVRAYVTRWGASPDRTAVFANSDDGWRTALDLAAAGVTVTALIDARDGVTPPAGPWRVFTGAAVT
;
A
#
# COMPACT_ATOMS: atom_id res chain seq x y z
N MET A 1 15.32 6.17 15.36
CA MET A 1 13.93 6.00 15.85
C MET A 1 13.06 5.65 14.66
N THR A 2 12.26 4.58 14.77
CA THR A 2 11.42 4.07 13.68
C THR A 2 10.02 4.70 13.64
N ARG A 3 9.59 5.37 14.72
CA ARG A 3 8.41 6.23 14.76
C ARG A 3 8.76 7.58 15.36
N LEU A 4 8.26 8.65 14.76
CA LEU A 4 8.41 10.02 15.23
C LEU A 4 7.60 10.24 16.52
N ALA A 5 8.14 11.09 17.41
CA ALA A 5 7.50 11.40 18.69
C ALA A 5 6.15 12.12 18.52
N THR A 6 6.02 12.95 17.48
CA THR A 6 4.82 13.73 17.16
C THR A 6 4.44 13.56 15.67
N GLY A 7 3.28 14.11 15.28
CA GLY A 7 2.78 14.06 13.92
C GLY A 7 2.16 12.71 13.52
N GLY A 8 1.88 12.56 12.22
CA GLY A 8 1.04 11.49 11.70
C GLY A 8 -0.45 11.75 11.96
N LEU A 9 -1.28 11.24 11.06
CA LEU A 9 -2.74 11.22 11.14
C LEU A 9 -3.21 9.92 11.81
N ILE A 10 -2.65 9.61 12.98
CA ILE A 10 -2.96 8.41 13.77
C ILE A 10 -3.44 8.81 15.16
N ASP A 11 -4.21 7.94 15.80
CA ASP A 11 -4.62 8.13 17.19
C ASP A 11 -3.57 7.56 18.15
N ARG A 12 -2.69 8.44 18.63
CA ARG A 12 -1.60 8.06 19.55
C ARG A 12 -2.07 7.75 20.97
N ALA A 13 -3.34 8.05 21.32
CA ALA A 13 -3.87 7.77 22.65
C ALA A 13 -4.29 6.30 22.82
N ARG A 14 -4.43 5.56 21.72
CA ARG A 14 -4.78 4.14 21.72
C ARG A 14 -3.70 3.31 21.06
N THR A 15 -3.46 2.14 21.64
CA THR A 15 -2.50 1.15 21.12
C THR A 15 -3.26 -0.07 20.67
N ILE A 16 -2.91 -0.55 19.47
CA ILE A 16 -3.38 -1.79 18.87
C ILE A 16 -2.26 -2.82 18.96
N ASN A 17 -2.57 -4.01 19.46
CA ASN A 17 -1.62 -5.12 19.56
C ASN A 17 -1.86 -6.10 18.41
N PHE A 18 -0.81 -6.40 17.65
CA PHE A 18 -0.88 -7.36 16.56
C PHE A 18 0.40 -8.21 16.55
N SER A 19 0.46 -9.22 15.69
CA SER A 19 1.66 -10.03 15.50
C SER A 19 2.09 -10.11 14.04
N PHE A 20 3.40 -10.15 13.83
CA PHE A 20 4.00 -10.43 12.52
C PHE A 20 4.99 -11.59 12.66
N ASP A 21 4.75 -12.70 11.95
CA ASP A 21 5.49 -13.97 12.11
C ASP A 21 5.57 -14.43 13.58
N GLY A 22 4.48 -14.24 14.33
CA GLY A 22 4.39 -14.59 15.76
C GLY A 22 5.11 -13.63 16.71
N ARG A 23 5.84 -12.62 16.20
CA ARG A 23 6.43 -11.56 17.04
C ARG A 23 5.34 -10.53 17.39
N PRO A 24 5.11 -10.22 18.67
CA PRO A 24 4.16 -9.19 19.08
C PRO A 24 4.71 -7.80 18.72
N LEU A 25 3.86 -6.97 18.11
CA LEU A 25 4.15 -5.61 17.65
C LEU A 25 2.97 -4.69 18.01
N THR A 26 3.20 -3.37 17.94
CA THR A 26 2.17 -2.36 18.26
C THR A 26 1.88 -1.43 17.09
N ALA A 27 0.64 -0.97 16.99
CA ALA A 27 0.18 0.02 16.03
C ALA A 27 -0.76 1.03 16.72
N HIS A 28 -1.19 2.04 15.97
CA HIS A 28 -2.19 3.01 16.39
C HIS A 28 -3.37 3.01 15.40
N PRO A 29 -4.61 3.34 15.83
CA PRO A 29 -5.69 3.56 14.90
C PRO A 29 -5.30 4.60 13.83
N GLY A 30 -5.53 4.27 12.56
CA GLY A 30 -5.06 5.05 11.41
C GLY A 30 -3.73 4.60 10.80
N ASP A 31 -3.03 3.64 11.42
CA ASP A 31 -1.95 2.91 10.76
C ASP A 31 -2.46 2.00 9.64
N THR A 32 -1.55 1.66 8.73
CA THR A 32 -1.63 0.44 7.94
C THR A 32 -0.68 -0.60 8.54
N LEU A 33 -0.83 -1.88 8.20
CA LEU A 33 0.12 -2.90 8.62
C LEU A 33 1.54 -2.53 8.15
N ALA A 34 1.71 -2.01 6.94
CA ALA A 34 3.02 -1.55 6.46
C ALA A 34 3.59 -0.39 7.29
N SER A 35 2.80 0.64 7.63
CA SER A 35 3.29 1.74 8.48
C SER A 35 3.63 1.26 9.89
N ALA A 36 2.85 0.33 10.45
CA ALA A 36 3.12 -0.30 11.73
C ALA A 36 4.41 -1.14 11.68
N LEU A 37 4.64 -1.92 10.63
CA LEU A 37 5.87 -2.69 10.44
C LEU A 37 7.11 -1.78 10.38
N ILE A 38 7.05 -0.70 9.60
CA ILE A 38 8.14 0.31 9.54
C ILE A 38 8.35 0.93 10.93
N ALA A 39 7.28 1.32 11.61
CA ALA A 39 7.34 1.91 12.95
C ALA A 39 7.94 0.98 14.01
N ASN A 40 7.86 -0.34 13.82
CA ASN A 40 8.47 -1.35 14.67
C ASN A 40 9.86 -1.81 14.17
N GLY A 41 10.41 -1.15 13.15
CA GLY A 41 11.75 -1.45 12.63
C GLY A 41 11.82 -2.70 11.75
N VAL A 42 10.69 -3.20 11.25
CA VAL A 42 10.66 -4.33 10.33
C VAL A 42 10.97 -3.84 8.92
N ARG A 43 12.14 -4.22 8.40
CA ARG A 43 12.58 -3.90 7.02
C ARG A 43 12.33 -5.05 6.04
N LEU A 44 12.48 -6.28 6.50
CA LEU A 44 12.27 -7.50 5.72
C LEU A 44 10.86 -8.01 5.96
N VAL A 45 10.04 -8.07 4.92
CA VAL A 45 8.61 -8.45 5.01
C VAL A 45 8.31 -9.73 4.23
N GLY A 46 9.10 -10.03 3.20
CA GLY A 46 8.94 -11.23 2.40
C GLY A 46 10.19 -11.59 1.61
N ARG A 47 10.04 -12.58 0.73
CA ARG A 47 11.09 -13.10 -0.14
C ARG A 47 10.60 -13.14 -1.58
N SER A 48 11.48 -12.84 -2.53
CA SER A 48 11.09 -12.82 -3.95
C SER A 48 10.66 -14.19 -4.43
N PHE A 49 9.64 -14.23 -5.29
CA PHE A 49 8.96 -15.44 -5.75
C PHE A 49 9.89 -16.58 -6.20
N LYS A 50 10.97 -16.26 -6.91
CA LYS A 50 11.84 -17.25 -7.56
C LYS A 50 13.20 -17.40 -6.89
N TYR A 51 13.82 -16.27 -6.59
CA TYR A 51 15.21 -16.21 -6.14
C TYR A 51 15.33 -16.17 -4.62
N HIS A 52 14.21 -16.01 -3.91
CA HIS A 52 14.20 -15.84 -2.45
C HIS A 52 15.07 -14.66 -1.97
N ARG A 53 15.19 -13.64 -2.84
CA ARG A 53 15.87 -12.39 -2.50
C ARG A 53 15.10 -11.69 -1.39
N PRO A 54 15.76 -11.12 -0.38
CA PRO A 54 15.08 -10.35 0.67
C PRO A 54 14.22 -9.24 0.05
N ARG A 55 12.96 -9.09 0.50
CA ARG A 55 12.05 -8.03 0.04
C ARG A 55 11.49 -7.23 1.20
N GLY A 56 11.56 -5.90 1.07
CA GLY A 56 10.93 -4.94 1.98
C GLY A 56 9.76 -4.23 1.32
N ILE A 57 9.09 -3.38 2.10
CA ILE A 57 8.04 -2.47 1.61
C ILE A 57 8.66 -1.51 0.58
N LEU A 58 8.00 -1.32 -0.57
CA LEU A 58 8.47 -0.44 -1.64
C LEU A 58 7.63 0.85 -1.75
N SER A 59 6.32 0.76 -1.54
CA SER A 59 5.34 1.79 -1.83
C SER A 59 4.45 2.06 -0.61
N ALA A 60 3.36 2.83 -0.75
CA ALA A 60 2.44 3.13 0.36
C ALA A 60 0.95 2.93 0.02
N GLY A 61 0.62 2.32 -1.11
CA GLY A 61 -0.76 2.13 -1.59
C GLY A 61 -1.00 0.77 -2.26
N SER A 62 -1.98 0.73 -3.18
CA SER A 62 -2.36 -0.47 -3.94
C SER A 62 -1.29 -0.96 -4.91
N GLU A 63 -0.32 -0.11 -5.24
CA GLU A 63 0.80 -0.38 -6.13
C GLU A 63 1.90 -1.28 -5.51
N GLU A 64 1.76 -1.68 -4.24
CA GLU A 64 2.77 -2.46 -3.52
C GLU A 64 3.03 -3.84 -4.15
N PRO A 65 4.28 -4.11 -4.60
CA PRO A 65 4.61 -5.38 -5.24
C PRO A 65 5.24 -6.41 -4.28
N ASN A 66 5.80 -5.98 -3.14
CA ASN A 66 6.70 -6.80 -2.33
C ASN A 66 6.07 -7.25 -1.01
N ALA A 67 5.48 -6.32 -0.25
CA ALA A 67 4.96 -6.55 1.09
C ALA A 67 3.59 -7.26 1.08
N LEU A 68 3.56 -8.44 0.48
CA LEU A 68 2.44 -9.35 0.45
C LEU A 68 2.50 -10.29 1.65
N VAL A 69 1.47 -10.27 2.47
CA VAL A 69 1.37 -11.04 3.71
C VAL A 69 0.16 -11.97 3.68
N THR A 70 0.22 -13.01 4.49
CA THR A 70 -0.96 -13.82 4.82
C THR A 70 -1.55 -13.31 6.13
N LEU A 71 -2.86 -13.04 6.15
CA LEU A 71 -3.60 -12.64 7.34
C LEU A 71 -4.35 -13.83 7.94
N GLY A 72 -4.56 -13.79 9.25
CA GLY A 72 -5.41 -14.75 9.96
C GLY A 72 -4.80 -16.14 10.12
N HIS A 73 -5.60 -17.05 10.68
CA HIS A 73 -5.23 -18.44 10.94
C HIS A 73 -6.27 -19.39 10.32
N ASP A 74 -5.88 -20.65 10.16
CA ASP A 74 -6.78 -21.75 9.80
C ASP A 74 -7.69 -21.45 8.60
N GLU A 75 -9.02 -21.66 8.71
CA GLU A 75 -9.98 -21.39 7.62
C GLU A 75 -10.04 -19.93 7.19
N ALA A 76 -9.89 -18.97 8.11
CA ALA A 76 -9.97 -17.53 7.86
C ALA A 76 -8.67 -16.93 7.27
N ARG A 77 -7.78 -17.79 6.76
CA ARG A 77 -6.49 -17.40 6.20
C ARG A 77 -6.66 -16.70 4.85
N THR A 78 -6.22 -15.46 4.77
CA THR A 78 -6.20 -14.68 3.51
C THR A 78 -4.77 -14.39 3.04
N PRO A 79 -4.23 -15.14 2.05
CA PRO A 79 -2.90 -14.92 1.50
C PRO A 79 -2.85 -13.72 0.54
N ASN A 80 -1.62 -13.27 0.23
CA ASN A 80 -1.32 -12.25 -0.77
C ASN A 80 -1.99 -10.89 -0.53
N THR A 81 -2.26 -10.56 0.73
CA THR A 81 -2.81 -9.26 1.11
C THR A 81 -1.68 -8.22 1.15
N ARG A 82 -1.90 -7.04 0.56
CA ARG A 82 -0.91 -5.95 0.59
C ARG A 82 -0.89 -5.31 1.96
N ALA A 83 0.23 -5.37 2.66
CA ALA A 83 0.37 -4.76 3.98
C ALA A 83 0.08 -3.24 3.99
N THR A 84 0.25 -2.57 2.85
CA THR A 84 -0.06 -1.15 2.64
C THR A 84 -1.54 -0.81 2.68
N GLN A 85 -2.43 -1.80 2.55
CA GLN A 85 -3.89 -1.60 2.52
C GLN A 85 -4.63 -2.27 3.69
N VAL A 86 -3.90 -2.92 4.60
CA VAL A 86 -4.46 -3.58 5.78
C VAL A 86 -4.46 -2.60 6.93
N GLU A 87 -5.61 -2.39 7.55
CA GLU A 87 -5.72 -1.66 8.81
C GLU A 87 -5.51 -2.65 9.96
N PRO A 88 -4.54 -2.42 10.87
CA PRO A 88 -4.33 -3.29 12.01
C PRO A 88 -5.47 -3.15 13.02
N TYR A 89 -5.84 -4.26 13.65
CA TYR A 89 -6.78 -4.32 14.77
C TYR A 89 -6.22 -5.25 15.87
N ASP A 90 -6.78 -5.16 17.08
CA ASP A 90 -6.28 -5.95 18.21
C ASP A 90 -6.40 -7.46 17.93
N GLY A 91 -5.29 -8.18 18.07
CA GLY A 91 -5.21 -9.61 17.80
C GLY A 91 -4.97 -9.96 16.33
N LEU A 92 -4.81 -8.98 15.43
CA LEU A 92 -4.44 -9.26 14.04
C LEU A 92 -3.14 -10.09 14.00
N ALA A 93 -3.15 -11.16 13.22
CA ALA A 93 -1.97 -11.97 12.94
C ALA A 93 -1.64 -11.91 11.46
N ALA A 94 -0.40 -11.50 11.16
CA ALA A 94 0.14 -11.42 9.81
C ALA A 94 1.40 -12.28 9.68
N PHE A 95 1.59 -12.90 8.52
CA PHE A 95 2.68 -13.83 8.26
C PHE A 95 3.40 -13.45 6.97
N SER A 96 4.73 -13.52 7.00
CA SER A 96 5.55 -13.36 5.80
C SER A 96 5.36 -14.54 4.86
N GLN A 97 5.58 -14.28 3.56
CA GLN A 97 5.35 -15.25 2.51
C GLN A 97 6.65 -15.68 1.83
N ASN A 98 6.61 -16.86 1.19
CA ASN A 98 7.68 -17.43 0.39
C ASN A 98 9.04 -17.61 1.09
N ARG A 99 9.04 -18.08 2.35
CA ARG A 99 10.26 -18.28 3.16
C ARG A 99 10.36 -19.69 3.73
N TRP A 100 11.56 -20.22 3.91
CA TRP A 100 11.75 -21.48 4.64
C TRP A 100 13.15 -21.65 5.31
N PRO A 101 13.24 -22.02 6.60
CA PRO A 101 12.14 -22.23 7.54
C PRO A 101 11.58 -20.91 8.09
N ALA A 102 12.34 -19.82 8.10
CA ALA A 102 11.95 -18.53 8.69
C ALA A 102 12.36 -17.35 7.79
N LEU A 103 11.71 -16.19 7.95
CA LEU A 103 11.99 -15.03 7.09
C LEU A 103 13.46 -14.56 7.17
N GLY A 104 14.00 -14.50 8.39
CA GLY A 104 15.39 -14.11 8.65
C GLY A 104 16.43 -15.20 8.35
N PHE A 105 16.00 -16.46 8.21
CA PHE A 105 16.84 -17.62 7.93
C PHE A 105 16.16 -18.46 6.85
N ASP A 106 16.36 -18.06 5.59
CA ASP A 106 15.75 -18.69 4.42
C ASP A 106 16.80 -19.51 3.66
N LEU A 107 16.71 -20.84 3.75
CA LEU A 107 17.65 -21.77 3.09
C LEU A 107 17.49 -21.74 1.57
N MET A 108 16.33 -21.32 1.06
CA MET A 108 16.11 -21.16 -0.38
C MET A 108 16.78 -19.92 -0.97
N ALA A 109 17.32 -19.02 -0.13
CA ALA A 109 18.12 -17.87 -0.58
C ALA A 109 19.39 -18.28 -1.36
N LEU A 110 19.85 -19.52 -1.23
CA LEU A 110 20.93 -20.09 -2.05
C LEU A 110 20.60 -20.06 -3.55
N ASN A 111 19.32 -20.02 -3.93
CA ASN A 111 18.89 -19.90 -5.33
C ASN A 111 19.40 -18.61 -5.99
N ASP A 112 19.62 -17.54 -5.23
CA ASP A 112 20.12 -16.27 -5.75
C ASP A 112 21.54 -16.41 -6.32
N LEU A 113 22.37 -17.30 -5.76
CA LEU A 113 23.71 -17.61 -6.30
C LEU A 113 23.65 -18.26 -7.68
N ALA A 114 22.56 -18.97 -7.98
CA ALA A 114 22.31 -19.63 -9.27
C ALA A 114 21.41 -18.80 -10.20
N ALA A 115 21.13 -17.53 -9.87
CA ALA A 115 20.22 -16.67 -10.62
C ALA A 115 20.50 -16.59 -12.15
N PRO A 116 21.78 -16.56 -12.62
CA PRO A 116 22.08 -16.54 -14.06
C PRO A 116 21.60 -17.78 -14.82
N ILE A 117 21.50 -18.93 -14.14
CA ILE A 117 21.08 -20.22 -14.73
C ILE A 117 19.57 -20.39 -14.58
N LEU A 118 19.00 -19.84 -13.50
CA LEU A 118 17.57 -19.81 -13.24
C LEU A 118 16.90 -18.66 -14.00
N GLY A 119 17.04 -18.63 -15.33
CA GLY A 119 16.33 -17.70 -16.22
C GLY A 119 14.83 -17.97 -16.32
N ALA A 120 14.05 -17.03 -16.86
CA ALA A 120 12.62 -17.24 -17.08
C ALA A 120 12.38 -18.49 -17.96
N GLY A 121 11.46 -19.36 -17.56
CA GLY A 121 11.18 -20.61 -18.27
C GLY A 121 12.22 -21.73 -18.16
N PHE A 122 13.25 -21.60 -17.30
CA PHE A 122 14.27 -22.64 -17.07
C PHE A 122 13.65 -24.03 -16.80
N TYR A 123 12.64 -24.09 -15.93
CA TYR A 123 12.03 -25.33 -15.52
C TYR A 123 11.32 -26.08 -16.66
N TYR A 124 10.76 -25.37 -17.66
CA TYR A 124 10.17 -25.98 -18.86
C TYR A 124 11.22 -26.63 -19.77
N LYS A 125 12.49 -26.21 -19.71
CA LYS A 125 13.56 -26.79 -20.52
C LYS A 125 14.25 -27.96 -19.83
N THR A 126 14.35 -27.92 -18.50
CA THR A 126 15.18 -28.86 -17.74
C THR A 126 14.40 -30.01 -17.10
N PHE A 127 13.13 -29.81 -16.72
CA PHE A 127 12.40 -30.76 -15.87
C PHE A 127 11.21 -31.46 -16.54
N MET A 128 11.02 -31.33 -17.85
CA MET A 128 9.87 -31.96 -18.55
C MET A 128 10.05 -33.47 -18.81
N TRP A 129 11.27 -34.00 -18.69
CA TRP A 129 11.56 -35.40 -18.96
C TRP A 129 12.23 -36.08 -17.75
N PRO A 130 11.84 -37.31 -17.39
CA PRO A 130 10.71 -38.07 -17.93
C PRO A 130 9.36 -37.54 -17.40
N ALA A 131 8.29 -37.64 -18.21
CA ALA A 131 6.97 -37.06 -17.88
C ALA A 131 6.41 -37.52 -16.50
N ARG A 132 6.68 -38.77 -16.10
CA ARG A 132 6.27 -39.28 -14.79
C ARG A 132 6.97 -38.59 -13.61
N ALA A 133 8.20 -38.11 -13.81
CA ALA A 133 8.94 -37.37 -12.79
C ALA A 133 8.44 -35.92 -12.68
N TRP A 134 7.92 -35.34 -13.76
CA TRP A 134 7.27 -34.04 -13.74
C TRP A 134 6.10 -34.03 -12.74
N GLU A 135 5.11 -34.91 -12.93
CA GLU A 135 3.91 -34.95 -12.08
C GLU A 135 4.22 -35.32 -10.62
N ARG A 136 5.17 -36.23 -10.39
CA ARG A 136 5.41 -36.82 -9.05
C ARG A 136 6.48 -36.11 -8.23
N ILE A 137 7.42 -35.41 -8.86
CA ILE A 137 8.62 -34.87 -8.20
C ILE A 137 8.79 -33.39 -8.52
N TYR A 138 8.97 -33.05 -9.80
CA TYR A 138 9.37 -31.69 -10.16
C TYR A 138 8.23 -30.69 -9.95
N GLU A 139 7.02 -30.97 -10.44
CA GLU A 139 5.88 -30.07 -10.32
C GLU A 139 5.50 -29.80 -8.85
N PRO A 140 5.35 -30.79 -7.96
CA PRO A 140 5.04 -30.52 -6.56
C PRO A 140 6.10 -29.68 -5.84
N LEU A 141 7.40 -29.96 -6.08
CA LEU A 141 8.50 -29.21 -5.49
C LEU A 141 8.57 -27.78 -6.04
N ILE A 142 8.42 -27.61 -7.36
CA ILE A 142 8.41 -26.30 -8.00
C ILE A 142 7.20 -25.49 -7.54
N ARG A 143 5.98 -26.06 -7.49
CA ARG A 143 4.79 -25.36 -6.99
C ARG A 143 4.94 -24.91 -5.55
N ARG A 144 5.57 -25.73 -4.69
CA ARG A 144 5.86 -25.37 -3.30
C ARG A 144 6.91 -24.25 -3.20
N ALA A 145 7.88 -24.24 -4.10
CA ALA A 145 8.97 -23.27 -4.13
C ALA A 145 8.64 -21.96 -4.86
N ALA A 146 7.70 -22.01 -5.81
CA ALA A 146 7.31 -20.92 -6.68
C ALA A 146 5.86 -20.52 -6.40
N GLY A 147 5.52 -20.36 -5.11
CA GLY A 147 4.24 -19.87 -4.63
C GLY A 147 4.48 -18.87 -3.51
N LEU A 148 3.67 -17.83 -3.38
CA LEU A 148 3.83 -16.84 -2.32
C LEU A 148 3.07 -17.26 -1.04
N GLY A 149 1.76 -17.03 -1.03
CA GLY A 149 0.87 -17.43 0.06
C GLY A 149 0.10 -18.72 -0.26
N ALA A 150 -0.37 -19.39 0.79
CA ALA A 150 -1.15 -20.62 0.72
C ALA A 150 -2.58 -20.39 1.20
N LEU A 151 -3.54 -21.01 0.51
CA LEU A 151 -4.93 -21.08 0.96
C LEU A 151 -5.07 -22.10 2.09
N SER A 152 -6.11 -21.93 2.93
CA SER A 152 -6.44 -22.87 4.00
C SER A 152 -6.88 -24.25 3.48
N GLY A 153 -7.46 -24.29 2.27
CA GLY A 153 -8.10 -25.48 1.70
C GLY A 153 -9.43 -25.84 2.38
N ARG A 154 -9.92 -25.00 3.30
CA ARG A 154 -11.18 -25.15 4.02
C ARG A 154 -12.21 -24.17 3.45
N PRO A 155 -13.52 -24.41 3.64
CA PRO A 155 -14.55 -23.43 3.28
C PRO A 155 -14.32 -22.10 3.99
N ASP A 156 -14.47 -21.01 3.26
CA ASP A 156 -14.39 -19.65 3.81
C ASP A 156 -15.58 -19.41 4.75
N PRO A 157 -15.36 -19.05 6.03
CA PRO A 157 -16.44 -18.77 6.97
C PRO A 157 -17.12 -17.42 6.72
N ASP A 158 -16.45 -16.51 6.00
CA ASP A 158 -16.92 -15.15 5.80
C ASP A 158 -18.04 -15.06 4.75
N ARG A 159 -18.85 -14.01 4.86
CA ARG A 159 -19.93 -13.72 3.91
C ARG A 159 -19.62 -12.46 3.12
N SER A 160 -19.85 -12.53 1.81
CA SER A 160 -19.81 -11.39 0.90
C SER A 160 -21.22 -11.01 0.45
N GLU A 161 -21.46 -9.71 0.28
CA GLU A 161 -22.75 -9.20 -0.16
C GLU A 161 -22.72 -8.57 -1.56
N LYS A 162 -23.90 -8.39 -2.13
CA LYS A 162 -24.08 -7.66 -3.40
C LYS A 162 -25.00 -6.47 -3.16
N ALA A 163 -24.61 -5.32 -3.69
CA ALA A 163 -25.36 -4.08 -3.49
C ALA A 163 -25.50 -3.28 -4.79
N TYR A 164 -26.47 -2.36 -4.80
CA TYR A 164 -26.81 -1.54 -5.96
C TYR A 164 -26.94 -0.08 -5.55
N ALA A 165 -26.41 0.82 -6.38
CA ALA A 165 -26.54 2.25 -6.14
C ALA A 165 -26.76 3.03 -7.45
N PHE A 166 -27.37 4.20 -7.32
CA PHE A 166 -27.65 5.09 -8.45
C PHE A 166 -27.19 6.50 -8.10
N ALA A 167 -26.51 7.17 -9.04
CA ALA A 167 -26.04 8.54 -8.87
C ALA A 167 -26.22 9.36 -10.16
N ASP A 168 -26.28 10.67 -10.03
CA ASP A 168 -26.10 11.55 -11.18
C ASP A 168 -24.60 11.64 -11.53
N LEU A 169 -23.73 11.64 -10.52
CA LEU A 169 -22.28 11.68 -10.68
C LEU A 169 -21.58 10.65 -9.77
N LEU A 170 -20.76 9.79 -10.36
CA LEU A 170 -19.77 8.99 -9.64
C LEU A 170 -18.39 9.67 -9.70
N VAL A 171 -17.80 9.98 -8.57
CA VAL A 171 -16.42 10.47 -8.47
C VAL A 171 -15.53 9.33 -7.98
N ILE A 172 -14.50 8.99 -8.76
CA ILE A 172 -13.60 7.87 -8.53
C ILE A 172 -12.25 8.40 -8.04
N GLY A 173 -11.99 8.28 -6.75
CA GLY A 173 -10.79 8.80 -6.07
C GLY A 173 -11.12 10.05 -5.25
N GLY A 174 -10.81 10.00 -3.96
CA GLY A 174 -11.01 11.03 -2.94
C GLY A 174 -9.77 11.89 -2.70
N GLY A 175 -8.92 12.07 -3.72
CA GLY A 175 -7.84 13.07 -3.71
C GLY A 175 -8.37 14.51 -3.89
N PRO A 176 -7.49 15.52 -4.03
CA PRO A 176 -7.90 16.94 -4.13
C PRO A 176 -8.89 17.18 -5.28
N ALA A 177 -8.62 16.61 -6.45
CA ALA A 177 -9.48 16.74 -7.63
C ALA A 177 -10.87 16.12 -7.41
N GLY A 178 -10.92 14.94 -6.78
CA GLY A 178 -12.18 14.25 -6.51
C GLY A 178 -13.00 14.91 -5.40
N LEU A 179 -12.34 15.38 -4.34
CA LEU A 179 -12.98 16.15 -3.27
C LEU A 179 -13.63 17.42 -3.84
N MET A 180 -12.91 18.18 -4.68
CA MET A 180 -13.47 19.37 -5.32
C MET A 180 -14.60 19.07 -6.29
N ALA A 181 -14.48 18.00 -7.09
CA ALA A 181 -15.53 17.57 -8.01
C ALA A 181 -16.81 17.18 -7.25
N ALA A 182 -16.68 16.37 -6.20
CA ALA A 182 -17.79 15.94 -5.36
C ALA A 182 -18.43 17.13 -4.63
N LEU A 183 -17.62 18.06 -4.10
CA LEU A 183 -18.13 19.22 -3.36
C LEU A 183 -18.90 20.16 -4.27
N THR A 184 -18.36 20.44 -5.44
CA THR A 184 -19.01 21.30 -6.45
C THR A 184 -20.34 20.71 -6.89
N ALA A 185 -20.37 19.42 -7.26
CA ALA A 185 -21.59 18.75 -7.70
C ALA A 185 -22.61 18.57 -6.55
N GLY A 186 -22.13 18.25 -5.34
CA GLY A 186 -22.95 18.11 -4.15
C GLY A 186 -23.65 19.42 -3.78
N ARG A 187 -22.92 20.54 -3.74
CA ARG A 187 -23.50 21.88 -3.50
C ARG A 187 -24.50 22.31 -4.57
N ALA A 188 -24.31 21.84 -5.81
CA ALA A 188 -25.26 22.07 -6.91
C ALA A 188 -26.52 21.17 -6.84
N GLY A 189 -26.62 20.28 -5.85
CA GLY A 189 -27.79 19.42 -5.63
C GLY A 189 -27.79 18.11 -6.41
N ALA A 190 -26.71 17.77 -7.13
CA ALA A 190 -26.61 16.49 -7.83
C ALA A 190 -26.49 15.33 -6.85
N ARG A 191 -27.02 14.14 -7.19
CA ARG A 191 -26.79 12.95 -6.37
C ARG A 191 -25.39 12.39 -6.64
N VAL A 192 -24.49 12.54 -5.69
CA VAL A 192 -23.07 12.19 -5.85
C VAL A 192 -22.72 10.94 -5.06
N ILE A 193 -21.96 10.05 -5.67
CA ILE A 193 -21.19 9.02 -4.95
C ILE A 193 -19.71 9.38 -5.10
N LEU A 194 -19.00 9.53 -3.98
CA LEU A 194 -17.54 9.65 -3.95
C LEU A 194 -16.95 8.36 -3.36
N ALA A 195 -16.24 7.60 -4.19
CA ALA A 195 -15.61 6.34 -3.79
C ALA A 195 -14.08 6.49 -3.78
N ASP A 196 -13.45 5.97 -2.73
CA ASP A 196 -12.00 5.95 -2.59
C ASP A 196 -11.55 4.63 -1.93
N GLU A 197 -10.44 4.07 -2.41
CA GLU A 197 -9.93 2.82 -1.87
C GLU A 197 -9.29 2.98 -0.48
N ASP A 198 -8.91 4.19 -0.10
CA ASP A 198 -8.37 4.44 1.22
C ASP A 198 -9.48 4.45 2.28
N PHE A 199 -9.12 4.11 3.51
CA PHE A 199 -10.00 4.31 4.67
C PHE A 199 -10.14 5.79 5.04
N ARG A 200 -9.19 6.64 4.61
CA ARG A 200 -9.25 8.09 4.80
C ARG A 200 -9.14 8.83 3.46
N MET A 201 -10.23 9.48 3.06
CA MET A 201 -10.25 10.38 1.91
C MET A 201 -9.29 11.58 2.11
N GLY A 202 -8.79 12.12 1.00
CA GLY A 202 -7.76 13.16 0.93
C GLY A 202 -6.65 12.82 -0.06
N GLY A 203 -6.46 11.53 -0.38
CA GLY A 203 -5.41 11.06 -1.29
C GLY A 203 -4.03 11.58 -0.87
N ARG A 204 -3.27 12.13 -1.82
CA ARG A 204 -1.92 12.70 -1.56
C ARG A 204 -1.91 13.83 -0.54
N LEU A 205 -3.02 14.56 -0.33
CA LEU A 205 -3.09 15.62 0.69
C LEU A 205 -2.84 15.09 2.11
N ASN A 206 -3.14 13.80 2.36
CA ASN A 206 -2.87 13.15 3.64
C ASN A 206 -1.40 12.77 3.83
N ALA A 207 -0.59 12.81 2.76
CA ALA A 207 0.77 12.30 2.70
C ALA A 207 1.83 13.38 2.44
N GLU A 208 1.43 14.64 2.34
CA GLU A 208 2.29 15.75 1.91
C GLU A 208 2.12 16.98 2.81
N ARG A 209 3.18 17.79 2.92
CA ARG A 209 3.17 19.07 3.64
C ARG A 209 2.87 20.22 2.67
N LEU A 210 1.64 20.27 2.20
CA LEU A 210 1.13 21.35 1.35
C LEU A 210 0.12 22.21 2.11
N GLU A 211 -0.17 23.38 1.55
CA GLU A 211 -1.25 24.25 2.00
C GLU A 211 -2.25 24.49 0.86
N ILE A 212 -3.54 24.53 1.20
CA ILE A 212 -4.65 24.91 0.31
C ILE A 212 -5.48 25.93 1.08
N ASP A 213 -5.73 27.09 0.48
CA ASP A 213 -6.47 28.21 1.09
C ASP A 213 -5.93 28.62 2.48
N GLY A 214 -4.59 28.59 2.66
CA GLY A 214 -3.93 28.91 3.93
C GLY A 214 -4.12 27.87 5.04
N MET A 215 -4.65 26.68 4.70
CA MET A 215 -4.84 25.57 5.62
C MET A 215 -3.91 24.40 5.25
N PRO A 216 -3.32 23.68 6.23
CA PRO A 216 -2.61 22.45 5.95
C PRO A 216 -3.46 21.46 5.15
N ALA A 217 -2.89 20.87 4.10
CA ALA A 217 -3.59 20.06 3.11
C ALA A 217 -4.44 18.93 3.72
N ALA A 218 -3.93 18.22 4.73
CA ALA A 218 -4.68 17.17 5.42
C ALA A 218 -5.88 17.71 6.22
N GLN A 219 -5.77 18.92 6.78
CA GLN A 219 -6.88 19.59 7.48
C GLN A 219 -7.93 20.07 6.48
N TRP A 220 -7.50 20.63 5.34
CA TRP A 220 -8.39 21.02 4.26
C TRP A 220 -9.18 19.82 3.71
N ALA A 221 -8.51 18.67 3.54
CA ALA A 221 -9.15 17.43 3.13
C ALA A 221 -10.20 16.97 4.16
N ALA A 222 -9.84 16.96 5.44
CA ALA A 222 -10.76 16.59 6.52
C ALA A 222 -11.99 17.51 6.60
N ALA A 223 -11.79 18.83 6.47
CA ALA A 223 -12.88 19.81 6.44
C ALA A 223 -13.80 19.61 5.23
N THR A 224 -13.22 19.37 4.05
CA THR A 224 -13.99 19.11 2.83
C THR A 224 -14.81 17.81 2.93
N VAL A 225 -14.22 16.75 3.49
CA VAL A 225 -14.92 15.49 3.76
C VAL A 225 -16.06 15.68 4.77
N ALA A 226 -15.84 16.47 5.83
CA ALA A 226 -16.86 16.78 6.81
C ALA A 226 -18.03 17.56 6.20
N GLU A 227 -17.75 18.52 5.31
CA GLU A 227 -18.80 19.22 4.57
C GLU A 227 -19.57 18.27 3.64
N LEU A 228 -18.88 17.46 2.84
CA LEU A 228 -19.51 16.46 1.97
C LEU A 228 -20.42 15.51 2.75
N ALA A 229 -20.00 15.09 3.95
CA ALA A 229 -20.80 14.23 4.83
C ALA A 229 -22.07 14.92 5.35
N SER A 230 -22.10 16.25 5.39
CA SER A 230 -23.29 17.03 5.79
C SER A 230 -24.32 17.19 4.65
N LEU A 231 -23.93 16.92 3.40
CA LEU A 231 -24.80 17.06 2.25
C LEU A 231 -25.67 15.80 2.06
N PRO A 232 -27.01 15.88 2.14
CA PRO A 232 -27.89 14.70 2.10
C PRO A 232 -27.91 13.99 0.73
N ASN A 233 -27.44 14.66 -0.32
CA ASN A 233 -27.34 14.16 -1.69
C ASN A 233 -25.96 13.56 -2.02
N VAL A 234 -25.04 13.51 -1.06
CA VAL A 234 -23.70 12.94 -1.25
C VAL A 234 -23.56 11.66 -0.42
N ARG A 235 -23.09 10.59 -1.07
CA ARG A 235 -22.67 9.35 -0.41
C ARG A 235 -21.15 9.24 -0.48
N LEU A 236 -20.52 9.16 0.68
CA LEU A 236 -19.10 8.84 0.81
C LEU A 236 -18.92 7.33 0.95
N MET A 237 -18.04 6.75 0.15
CA MET A 237 -17.69 5.33 0.16
C MET A 237 -16.18 5.17 0.34
N PRO A 238 -15.64 5.34 1.57
CA PRO A 238 -14.25 4.97 1.86
C PRO A 238 -14.08 3.45 1.75
N ARG A 239 -12.83 2.96 1.70
CA ARG A 239 -12.51 1.53 1.57
C ARG A 239 -13.15 0.85 0.35
N THR A 240 -13.50 1.64 -0.67
CA THR A 240 -14.25 1.18 -1.84
C THR A 240 -13.42 1.40 -3.10
N THR A 241 -12.98 0.30 -3.71
CA THR A 241 -12.24 0.32 -4.97
C THR A 241 -13.22 0.19 -6.13
N ILE A 242 -13.28 1.18 -7.02
CA ILE A 242 -13.96 1.00 -8.32
C ILE A 242 -13.11 0.05 -9.17
N THR A 243 -13.62 -1.14 -9.44
CA THR A 243 -12.89 -2.23 -10.11
C THR A 243 -13.05 -2.23 -11.62
N GLY A 244 -14.10 -1.60 -12.15
CA GLY A 244 -14.35 -1.54 -13.58
C GLY A 244 -15.42 -0.53 -13.97
N ALA A 245 -15.27 0.00 -15.18
CA ALA A 245 -16.27 0.81 -15.88
C ALA A 245 -16.80 0.01 -17.07
N TYR A 246 -18.12 -0.06 -17.20
CA TYR A 246 -18.82 -0.87 -18.19
C TYR A 246 -19.82 -0.01 -18.97
N ASP A 247 -20.39 -0.59 -20.02
CA ASP A 247 -21.36 0.09 -20.88
C ASP A 247 -22.59 0.61 -20.11
N GLY A 248 -23.20 1.66 -20.65
CA GLY A 248 -24.42 2.25 -20.09
C GLY A 248 -24.22 3.01 -18.77
N GLY A 249 -22.99 3.43 -18.45
CA GLY A 249 -22.70 4.16 -17.20
C GLY A 249 -22.77 3.25 -15.96
N THR A 250 -22.41 1.98 -16.13
CA THR A 250 -22.39 1.00 -15.04
C THR A 250 -20.96 0.81 -14.53
N TYR A 251 -20.78 0.77 -13.22
CA TYR A 251 -19.49 0.64 -12.56
C TYR A 251 -19.55 -0.48 -11.53
N GLY A 252 -18.49 -1.29 -11.47
CA GLY A 252 -18.29 -2.28 -10.41
C GLY A 252 -17.44 -1.68 -9.31
N ALA A 253 -17.81 -1.89 -8.05
CA ALA A 253 -16.98 -1.49 -6.92
C ALA A 253 -16.93 -2.59 -5.85
N LEU A 254 -15.79 -2.72 -5.19
CA LEU A 254 -15.62 -3.60 -4.03
C LEU A 254 -15.41 -2.74 -2.79
N GLU A 255 -16.36 -2.78 -1.87
CA GLU A 255 -16.26 -2.16 -0.56
C GLU A 255 -15.76 -3.20 0.46
N ARG A 256 -14.68 -2.87 1.17
CA ARG A 256 -14.23 -3.66 2.32
C ARG A 256 -14.98 -3.19 3.56
N VAL A 257 -15.90 -4.02 4.06
CA VAL A 257 -16.88 -3.64 5.07
C VAL A 257 -16.38 -3.90 6.47
N SER A 258 -15.85 -5.10 6.75
CA SER A 258 -15.54 -5.49 8.14
C SER A 258 -14.17 -6.11 8.37
N GLY A 259 -13.39 -6.41 7.33
CA GLY A 259 -12.04 -7.01 7.48
C GLY A 259 -11.01 -6.16 8.24
N HIS A 260 -11.34 -4.92 8.59
CA HIS A 260 -10.53 -4.02 9.41
C HIS A 260 -10.96 -4.00 10.89
N VAL A 261 -11.95 -4.81 11.26
CA VAL A 261 -12.52 -4.90 12.61
C VAL A 261 -12.23 -6.29 13.17
N GLY A 262 -11.60 -6.36 14.34
CA GLY A 262 -11.19 -7.65 14.92
C GLY A 262 -12.34 -8.55 15.37
N MET A 263 -13.48 -7.95 15.76
CA MET A 263 -14.70 -8.66 16.12
C MET A 263 -15.89 -7.94 15.47
N PRO A 264 -16.19 -8.25 14.20
CA PRO A 264 -17.30 -7.60 13.51
C PRO A 264 -18.64 -8.02 14.12
N PRO A 265 -19.67 -7.16 14.10
CA PRO A 265 -21.01 -7.53 14.56
C PRO A 265 -21.59 -8.71 13.75
N GLU A 266 -22.49 -9.47 14.38
CA GLU A 266 -23.16 -10.59 13.74
C GLU A 266 -23.89 -10.13 12.46
N HIS A 267 -23.78 -10.93 11.39
CA HIS A 267 -24.36 -10.68 10.06
C HIS A 267 -23.80 -9.49 9.27
N VAL A 268 -22.71 -8.86 9.72
CA VAL A 268 -21.99 -7.89 8.87
C VAL A 268 -21.11 -8.64 7.88
N PRO A 269 -21.19 -8.35 6.57
CA PRO A 269 -20.36 -9.04 5.59
C PRO A 269 -18.89 -8.60 5.67
N LEU A 270 -17.99 -9.44 5.16
CA LEU A 270 -16.57 -9.10 4.98
C LEU A 270 -16.43 -7.95 3.98
N ASP A 271 -17.10 -8.10 2.84
CA ASP A 271 -17.11 -7.15 1.73
C ASP A 271 -18.47 -7.10 1.02
N ALA A 272 -18.65 -6.04 0.23
CA ALA A 272 -19.82 -5.86 -0.62
C ALA A 272 -19.39 -5.49 -2.04
N PHE A 273 -19.86 -6.26 -3.03
CA PHE A 273 -19.69 -5.93 -4.43
C PHE A 273 -20.87 -5.08 -4.93
N TRP A 274 -20.57 -3.83 -5.27
CA TRP A 274 -21.54 -2.84 -5.74
C TRP A 274 -21.62 -2.82 -7.26
N ARG A 275 -22.85 -2.77 -7.77
CA ARG A 275 -23.14 -2.29 -9.12
C ARG A 275 -23.72 -0.88 -9.04
N ILE A 276 -22.93 0.10 -9.45
CA ILE A 276 -23.29 1.52 -9.42
C ILE A 276 -23.67 1.96 -10.83
N ALA A 277 -24.89 2.47 -11.01
CA ALA A 277 -25.28 3.13 -12.25
C ALA A 277 -25.21 4.65 -12.07
N ALA A 278 -24.40 5.33 -12.90
CA ALA A 278 -24.22 6.78 -12.82
C ALA A 278 -24.40 7.44 -14.19
N ARG A 279 -25.08 8.60 -14.23
CA ARG A 279 -25.26 9.34 -15.49
C ARG A 279 -23.94 9.87 -16.05
N ARG A 280 -23.02 10.24 -15.16
CA ARG A 280 -21.66 10.72 -15.46
C ARG A 280 -20.69 10.17 -14.43
N ALA A 281 -19.42 10.09 -14.80
CA ALA A 281 -18.35 9.82 -13.85
C ALA A 281 -17.14 10.72 -14.09
N ILE A 282 -16.40 10.98 -13.01
CA ILE A 282 -15.11 11.67 -13.02
C ILE A 282 -14.06 10.70 -12.47
N LEU A 283 -13.03 10.41 -13.27
CA LEU A 283 -11.87 9.65 -12.84
C LEU A 283 -10.83 10.59 -12.24
N ALA A 284 -10.68 10.55 -10.92
CA ALA A 284 -9.73 11.32 -10.13
C ALA A 284 -8.76 10.40 -9.35
N ALA A 285 -8.34 9.29 -9.97
CA ALA A 285 -7.55 8.22 -9.35
C ALA A 285 -6.07 8.56 -9.10
N GLY A 286 -5.63 9.79 -9.40
CA GLY A 286 -4.26 10.23 -9.18
C GLY A 286 -3.24 9.61 -10.14
N ALA A 287 -1.98 9.57 -9.70
CA ALA A 287 -0.85 9.01 -10.44
C ALA A 287 0.11 8.31 -9.49
N ILE A 288 0.57 7.13 -9.88
CA ILE A 288 1.48 6.28 -9.10
C ILE A 288 2.93 6.64 -9.46
N GLU A 289 3.79 6.75 -8.45
CA GLU A 289 5.23 6.95 -8.65
C GLU A 289 5.87 5.67 -9.22
N ARG A 290 6.83 5.83 -10.12
CA ARG A 290 7.55 4.71 -10.75
C ARG A 290 8.90 4.47 -10.07
N PRO A 291 9.32 3.20 -9.88
CA PRO A 291 10.67 2.89 -9.44
C PRO A 291 11.69 3.16 -10.56
N VAL A 292 12.97 3.18 -10.18
CA VAL A 292 14.11 3.30 -11.11
C VAL A 292 14.86 1.97 -11.16
N ALA A 293 15.26 1.55 -12.36
CA ALA A 293 16.06 0.35 -12.56
C ALA A 293 17.54 0.66 -12.29
N PHE A 294 18.13 -0.05 -11.33
CA PHE A 294 19.57 -0.07 -11.05
C PHE A 294 19.93 -1.42 -10.41
N PRO A 295 21.21 -1.85 -10.41
CA PRO A 295 21.62 -3.08 -9.77
C PRO A 295 21.16 -3.16 -8.32
N ASP A 296 20.59 -4.31 -7.92
CA ASP A 296 20.09 -4.53 -6.56
C ASP A 296 19.01 -3.54 -6.07
N ASN A 297 18.24 -2.93 -6.98
CA ASN A 297 17.12 -2.04 -6.65
C ASN A 297 15.93 -2.72 -5.94
N ASP A 298 16.02 -4.01 -5.66
CA ASP A 298 14.98 -4.79 -4.98
C ASP A 298 15.26 -5.06 -3.50
N ARG A 299 16.40 -4.57 -2.98
CA ARG A 299 16.82 -4.80 -1.60
C ARG A 299 15.91 -4.10 -0.58
N PRO A 300 15.70 -4.70 0.61
CA PRO A 300 14.96 -4.05 1.69
C PRO A 300 15.59 -2.71 2.09
N GLY A 301 14.77 -1.66 2.12
CA GLY A 301 15.21 -0.28 2.35
C GLY A 301 15.24 0.58 1.08
N VAL A 302 15.19 -0.02 -0.12
CA VAL A 302 14.85 0.70 -1.35
C VAL A 302 13.33 0.89 -1.38
N MET A 303 12.90 2.14 -1.47
CA MET A 303 11.49 2.56 -1.45
C MET A 303 11.27 3.66 -2.49
N LEU A 304 10.03 3.81 -2.96
CA LEU A 304 9.59 4.99 -3.70
C LEU A 304 9.74 6.25 -2.82
N ALA A 305 10.20 7.36 -3.38
CA ALA A 305 10.51 8.55 -2.60
C ALA A 305 9.23 9.14 -1.96
N GLY A 306 8.14 9.19 -2.73
CA GLY A 306 6.82 9.59 -2.28
C GLY A 306 6.25 8.65 -1.21
N ALA A 307 6.57 7.35 -1.25
CA ALA A 307 6.17 6.41 -0.20
C ALA A 307 6.86 6.70 1.13
N VAL A 308 8.18 6.97 1.13
CA VAL A 308 8.89 7.38 2.36
C VAL A 308 8.32 8.68 2.92
N ARG A 309 8.05 9.67 2.04
CA ARG A 309 7.39 10.92 2.42
C ARG A 309 6.01 10.68 3.04
N ALA A 310 5.23 9.77 2.48
CA ALA A 310 3.92 9.38 2.99
C ALA A 310 4.03 8.72 4.37
N TYR A 311 4.93 7.74 4.55
CA TYR A 311 5.16 7.09 5.86
C TYR A 311 5.47 8.08 6.97
N VAL A 312 6.35 9.04 6.67
CA VAL A 312 6.75 10.08 7.62
C VAL A 312 5.61 11.06 7.91
N THR A 313 4.94 11.56 6.87
CA THR A 313 3.93 12.63 7.03
C THR A 313 2.60 12.08 7.56
N ARG A 314 2.08 11.01 6.94
CA ARG A 314 0.76 10.47 7.25
C ARG A 314 0.76 9.58 8.47
N TRP A 315 1.82 8.82 8.72
CA TRP A 315 1.83 7.84 9.81
C TRP A 315 2.87 8.14 10.88
N GLY A 316 3.79 9.09 10.65
CA GLY A 316 4.92 9.30 11.54
C GLY A 316 5.85 8.08 11.62
N ALA A 317 5.71 7.11 10.71
CA ALA A 317 6.60 5.95 10.59
C ALA A 317 7.80 6.38 9.75
N SER A 318 9.01 6.20 10.28
CA SER A 318 10.20 6.81 9.70
C SER A 318 11.34 5.80 9.58
N PRO A 319 12.12 5.83 8.49
CA PRO A 319 13.47 5.30 8.53
C PRO A 319 14.35 6.16 9.45
N ASP A 320 15.47 5.61 9.93
CA ASP A 320 16.43 6.37 10.75
C ASP A 320 17.22 7.39 9.90
N ARG A 321 17.56 7.00 8.68
CA ARG A 321 18.30 7.81 7.71
C ARG A 321 17.97 7.39 6.29
N THR A 322 17.99 8.34 5.35
CA THR A 322 17.60 8.09 3.95
C THR A 322 18.48 8.89 3.00
N ALA A 323 18.88 8.27 1.89
CA ALA A 323 19.33 8.98 0.69
C ALA A 323 18.15 9.10 -0.26
N VAL A 324 17.94 10.26 -0.86
CA VAL A 324 16.84 10.52 -1.79
C VAL A 324 17.42 10.62 -3.20
N PHE A 325 16.93 9.76 -4.08
CA PHE A 325 17.15 9.89 -5.51
C PHE A 325 16.02 10.70 -6.14
N ALA A 326 16.36 11.62 -7.04
CA ALA A 326 15.43 12.50 -7.73
C ALA A 326 15.72 12.49 -9.24
N ASN A 327 14.66 12.40 -10.04
CA ASN A 327 14.68 12.70 -11.47
C ASN A 327 13.68 13.82 -11.84
N SER A 328 13.08 14.43 -10.81
CA SER A 328 12.13 15.52 -10.87
C SER A 328 12.12 16.25 -9.52
N ASP A 329 11.49 17.42 -9.48
CA ASP A 329 11.44 18.25 -8.28
C ASP A 329 10.65 17.60 -7.13
N ASP A 330 9.86 16.56 -7.39
CA ASP A 330 9.13 15.83 -6.34
C ASP A 330 10.10 15.11 -5.38
N GLY A 331 11.26 14.68 -5.86
CA GLY A 331 12.32 14.13 -5.01
C GLY A 331 12.93 15.19 -4.08
N TRP A 332 13.01 16.44 -4.53
CA TRP A 332 13.47 17.55 -3.68
C TRP A 332 12.48 17.82 -2.54
N ARG A 333 11.18 17.80 -2.85
CA ARG A 333 10.12 17.92 -1.84
C ARG A 333 10.20 16.82 -0.80
N THR A 334 10.50 15.59 -1.21
CA THR A 334 10.75 14.49 -0.27
C THR A 334 11.92 14.77 0.65
N ALA A 335 13.07 15.22 0.14
CA ALA A 335 14.20 15.57 1.00
C ALA A 335 13.85 16.68 2.02
N LEU A 336 13.14 17.71 1.58
CA LEU A 336 12.68 18.81 2.44
C LEU A 336 11.73 18.32 3.54
N ASP A 337 10.70 17.55 3.18
CA ASP A 337 9.69 17.06 4.13
C ASP A 337 10.27 16.08 5.16
N LEU A 338 11.22 15.24 4.74
CA LEU A 338 11.94 14.34 5.62
C LEU A 338 12.80 15.12 6.62
N ALA A 339 13.58 16.10 6.16
CA ALA A 339 14.40 16.91 7.05
C ALA A 339 13.57 17.76 8.00
N ALA A 340 12.46 18.34 7.53
CA ALA A 340 11.52 19.09 8.38
C ALA A 340 10.87 18.20 9.46
N ALA A 341 10.75 16.90 9.20
CA ALA A 341 10.28 15.91 10.18
C ALA A 341 11.40 15.37 11.10
N GLY A 342 12.63 15.88 10.97
CA GLY A 342 13.79 15.45 11.76
C GLY A 342 14.45 14.15 11.29
N VAL A 343 14.12 13.67 10.09
CA VAL A 343 14.74 12.49 9.49
C VAL A 343 16.09 12.88 8.90
N THR A 344 17.12 12.06 9.13
CA THR A 344 18.45 12.31 8.58
C THR A 344 18.48 12.02 7.08
N VAL A 345 18.46 13.07 6.26
CA VAL A 345 18.71 12.95 4.82
C VAL A 345 20.22 12.95 4.58
N THR A 346 20.79 11.82 4.16
CA THR A 346 22.25 11.69 4.00
C THR A 346 22.75 12.29 2.69
N ALA A 347 21.94 12.20 1.64
CA ALA A 347 22.26 12.70 0.32
C ALA A 347 20.99 12.95 -0.50
N LEU A 348 21.02 13.97 -1.34
CA LEU A 348 20.09 14.21 -2.43
C LEU A 348 20.84 14.00 -3.75
N ILE A 349 20.46 12.95 -4.48
CA ILE A 349 21.05 12.55 -5.76
C ILE A 349 20.05 12.93 -6.86
N ASP A 350 20.33 13.99 -7.61
CA ASP A 350 19.55 14.39 -8.77
C ASP A 350 20.22 13.92 -10.07
N ALA A 351 19.46 13.18 -10.88
CA ALA A 351 19.93 12.68 -12.17
C ALA A 351 20.06 13.76 -13.24
N ARG A 352 19.42 14.92 -13.05
CA ARG A 352 19.44 16.02 -14.02
C ARG A 352 20.72 16.83 -13.86
N ASP A 353 21.29 17.26 -14.98
CA ASP A 353 22.43 18.16 -15.02
C ASP A 353 21.96 19.64 -15.02
N GLY A 354 22.81 20.55 -14.56
CA GLY A 354 22.54 22.00 -14.56
C GLY A 354 21.40 22.47 -13.65
N VAL A 355 20.86 21.61 -12.80
CA VAL A 355 19.81 21.97 -11.83
C VAL A 355 20.41 22.52 -10.53
N THR A 356 19.63 23.32 -9.80
CA THR A 356 19.99 23.84 -8.47
C THR A 356 19.01 23.30 -7.42
N PRO A 357 19.29 22.12 -6.83
CA PRO A 357 18.45 21.56 -5.78
C PRO A 357 18.41 22.47 -4.53
N PRO A 358 17.35 22.39 -3.71
CA PRO A 358 17.27 23.19 -2.50
C PRO A 358 18.43 22.87 -1.54
N ALA A 359 18.92 23.92 -0.87
CA ALA A 359 19.90 23.78 0.19
C ALA A 359 19.27 23.09 1.42
N GLY A 360 20.05 22.26 2.10
CA GLY A 360 19.64 21.58 3.32
C GLY A 360 20.80 20.84 3.98
N PRO A 361 20.57 20.20 5.14
CA PRO A 361 21.59 19.48 5.89
C PRO A 361 21.93 18.11 5.25
N TRP A 362 22.11 18.07 3.93
CA TRP A 362 22.45 16.88 3.15
C TRP A 362 23.50 17.21 2.09
N ARG A 363 24.19 16.17 1.61
CA ARG A 363 25.09 16.28 0.46
C ARG A 363 24.27 16.30 -0.82
N VAL A 364 24.56 17.21 -1.74
CA VAL A 364 23.89 17.31 -3.04
C VAL A 364 24.80 16.76 -4.14
N PHE A 365 24.25 15.91 -5.00
CA PHE A 365 24.89 15.42 -6.22
C PHE A 365 23.95 15.72 -7.40
N THR A 366 24.43 16.41 -8.43
CA THR A 366 23.69 16.70 -9.67
C THR A 366 24.33 15.97 -10.84
N GLY A 367 23.55 15.65 -11.88
CA GLY A 367 24.01 14.82 -13.01
C GLY A 367 24.49 13.43 -12.58
N ALA A 368 23.98 12.91 -11.46
CA ALA A 368 24.48 11.70 -10.82
C ALA A 368 23.54 10.51 -11.01
N ALA A 369 24.11 9.30 -11.08
CA ALA A 369 23.37 8.05 -11.22
C ALA A 369 23.61 7.10 -10.03
N VAL A 370 22.66 6.20 -9.80
CA VAL A 370 22.82 5.08 -8.87
C VAL A 370 23.27 3.86 -9.67
N THR A 371 24.43 3.30 -9.32
CA THR A 371 25.06 2.16 -10.02
C THR A 371 25.20 0.97 -9.11
#